data_AF-A0A661HIK5-F1
#
_entry.id   AF-A0A661HIK5-F1
#
_cell.length_a   1.000
_cell.length_b   1.000
_cell.length_c   1.000
_cell.angle_alpha   90.00
_cell.angle_beta   90.00
_cell.angle_gamma   90.00
#
_symmetry.space_group_name_H-M   'P 1'
#
loop_
_entity.id
_entity.type
_entity.pdbx_description
1 polymer ?
#
loop_
_entity_poly.entity_id
_entity_poly.type
_entity_poly.pdbx_seq_one_letter_code
_entity_poly.pdbx_strand_id
1 'polypeptide(L)'
;MKDLNYNRLMQECFWDMNMSPKNIQSIVATDDLVQKKFLFRKILLNSSRLLTDLRLFDAGTLKILIESFQVPSFNHDYIFRKHNIVEVYFLDMPLHIDELKWVA
;
A
#
# COMPACT_ATOMS: atom_id res chain seq x y z
N MET A 1 11.65 -11.75 4.74
CA MET A 1 10.73 -12.23 3.68
C MET A 1 9.73 -13.29 4.15
N LYS A 2 9.60 -13.62 5.45
CA LYS A 2 8.76 -14.73 5.92
C LYS A 2 7.28 -14.41 6.23
N ASP A 3 6.82 -13.17 6.01
CA ASP A 3 5.51 -12.72 6.54
C ASP A 3 4.45 -12.36 5.49
N LEU A 4 4.75 -12.52 4.20
CA LEU A 4 3.78 -12.25 3.13
C LEU A 4 2.76 -13.38 3.05
N ASN A 5 1.49 -13.03 3.28
CA ASN A 5 0.37 -13.95 3.20
C ASN A 5 -0.55 -13.55 2.03
N TYR A 6 -0.30 -14.16 0.86
CA TYR A 6 -1.08 -13.90 -0.34
C TYR A 6 -2.55 -14.28 -0.17
N ASN A 7 -2.88 -15.34 0.58
CA ASN A 7 -4.26 -15.74 0.78
C ASN A 7 -5.06 -14.66 1.51
N ARG A 8 -4.47 -14.05 2.56
CA ARG A 8 -5.07 -12.89 3.25
C ARG A 8 -5.22 -11.70 2.31
N LEU A 9 -4.21 -11.40 1.48
CA LEU A 9 -4.32 -10.31 0.51
C LEU A 9 -5.50 -10.51 -0.44
N MET A 10 -5.78 -11.74 -0.87
CA MET A 10 -6.96 -12.02 -1.70
C MET A 10 -8.25 -11.76 -0.93
N GLN A 11 -8.34 -12.25 0.31
CA GLN A 11 -9.53 -12.09 1.15
C GLN A 11 -9.80 -10.63 1.55
N GLU A 12 -8.77 -9.84 1.81
CA GLU A 12 -8.94 -8.46 2.29
C GLU A 12 -8.95 -7.45 1.16
N CYS A 13 -8.03 -7.56 0.20
CA CYS A 13 -7.79 -6.52 -0.80
C CYS A 13 -8.50 -6.78 -2.13
N PHE A 14 -8.96 -8.01 -2.38
CA PHE A 14 -9.51 -8.42 -3.67
C PHE A 14 -10.75 -9.32 -3.52
N TRP A 15 -11.51 -9.15 -2.43
CA TRP A 15 -12.73 -9.91 -2.14
C TRP A 15 -13.79 -9.80 -3.26
N ASP A 16 -13.73 -8.72 -4.03
CA ASP A 16 -14.64 -8.38 -5.13
C ASP A 16 -14.14 -8.84 -6.50
N MET A 17 -12.99 -9.53 -6.59
CA MET A 17 -12.33 -9.83 -7.86
C MET A 17 -11.84 -11.28 -7.94
N ASN A 18 -11.82 -11.83 -9.16
CA ASN A 18 -11.21 -13.14 -9.41
C ASN A 18 -9.68 -13.02 -9.50
N MET A 19 -9.04 -12.85 -8.35
CA MET A 19 -7.59 -12.73 -8.21
C MET A 19 -6.99 -13.98 -7.57
N SER A 20 -5.78 -14.32 -8.00
CA SER A 20 -4.96 -15.38 -7.39
C SER A 20 -3.59 -14.86 -6.95
N PRO A 21 -2.88 -15.59 -6.06
CA PRO A 21 -1.50 -15.26 -5.69
C PRO A 21 -0.57 -15.09 -6.90
N LYS A 22 -0.76 -15.90 -7.96
CA LYS A 22 0.02 -15.79 -9.19
C LYS A 22 -0.23 -14.46 -9.91
N ASN A 23 -1.46 -13.95 -9.90
CA ASN A 23 -1.75 -12.64 -10.52
C ASN A 23 -1.01 -11.51 -9.79
N ILE A 24 -0.99 -11.51 -8.46
CA ILE A 24 -0.22 -10.53 -7.69
C ILE A 24 1.27 -10.62 -8.07
N GLN A 25 1.83 -11.83 -8.07
CA GLN A 25 3.24 -12.04 -8.41
C GLN A 25 3.56 -11.52 -9.81
N SER A 26 2.70 -11.78 -10.79
CA SER A 26 2.86 -11.25 -12.16
C SER A 26 2.80 -9.72 -12.21
N ILE A 27 1.90 -9.08 -11.45
CA ILE A 27 1.80 -7.60 -11.37
C ILE A 27 3.06 -7.00 -10.73
N VAL A 28 3.61 -7.65 -9.70
CA VAL A 28 4.84 -7.19 -9.05
C VAL A 28 6.03 -7.29 -10.01
N ALA A 29 6.09 -8.36 -10.81
CA ALA A 29 7.20 -8.65 -11.72
C ALA A 29 7.19 -7.86 -13.03
N THR A 30 6.05 -7.30 -13.46
CA THR A 30 5.97 -6.49 -14.68
C THR A 30 6.52 -5.07 -14.47
N ASP A 31 6.93 -4.40 -15.55
CA ASP A 31 7.28 -2.97 -15.53
C ASP A 31 6.05 -2.06 -15.73
N ASP A 32 4.85 -2.63 -15.85
CA ASP A 32 3.60 -1.89 -16.00
C ASP A 32 3.21 -1.16 -14.69
N LEU A 33 3.53 0.14 -14.65
CA LEU A 33 3.23 1.01 -13.52
C LEU A 33 1.72 1.18 -13.29
N VAL A 34 0.86 1.03 -14.30
CA VAL A 34 -0.59 1.13 -14.13
C VAL A 34 -1.09 -0.04 -13.29
N GLN A 35 -0.64 -1.26 -13.59
CA GLN A 35 -0.98 -2.45 -12.81
C GLN A 35 -0.42 -2.37 -11.38
N LYS A 36 0.81 -1.88 -11.22
CA LYS A 36 1.41 -1.68 -9.88
C LYS A 36 0.65 -0.63 -9.07
N LYS A 37 0.24 0.49 -9.67
CA LYS A 37 -0.63 1.49 -9.04
C LYS A 37 -1.97 0.89 -8.59
N PHE A 38 -2.57 0.06 -9.43
CA PHE A 38 -3.80 -0.64 -9.06
C PHE A 38 -3.61 -1.56 -7.84
N LEU A 39 -2.59 -2.42 -7.84
CA LEU A 39 -2.28 -3.31 -6.72
C LEU A 39 -1.96 -2.52 -5.44
N PHE A 40 -1.12 -1.50 -5.55
CA PHE A 40 -0.78 -0.59 -4.44
C PHE A 40 -2.04 0.02 -3.81
N ARG A 41 -2.96 0.55 -4.62
CA ARG A 41 -4.20 1.14 -4.13
C ARG A 41 -5.05 0.12 -3.39
N LYS A 42 -5.24 -1.08 -3.95
CA LYS A 42 -6.03 -2.13 -3.27
C LYS A 42 -5.41 -2.51 -1.91
N ILE A 43 -4.09 -2.62 -1.82
CA ILE A 43 -3.38 -2.88 -0.54
C ILE A 43 -3.53 -1.70 0.42
N LEU A 44 -3.24 -0.48 -0.02
CA LEU A 44 -3.30 0.72 0.80
C LEU A 44 -4.69 0.90 1.43
N LEU A 45 -5.74 0.68 0.65
CA LEU A 45 -7.10 0.89 1.10
C LEU A 45 -7.56 -0.20 2.06
N ASN A 46 -7.23 -1.47 1.80
CA ASN A 46 -7.93 -2.59 2.45
C ASN A 46 -7.06 -3.45 3.38
N SER A 47 -5.73 -3.44 3.22
CA SER A 47 -4.88 -4.36 3.99
C SER A 47 -4.88 -4.04 5.48
N SER A 48 -5.00 -5.10 6.30
CA SER A 48 -4.80 -5.08 7.75
C SER A 48 -3.32 -5.12 8.16
N ARG A 49 -2.41 -5.57 7.28
CA ARG A 49 -0.94 -5.62 7.49
C ARG A 49 -0.21 -4.74 6.48
N LEU A 50 -0.67 -3.50 6.35
CA LEU A 50 -0.26 -2.53 5.34
C LEU A 50 1.25 -2.47 5.09
N LEU A 51 2.05 -2.20 6.13
CA LEU A 51 3.50 -2.03 5.99
C LEU A 51 4.21 -3.33 5.58
N THR A 52 3.71 -4.49 6.02
CA THR A 52 4.26 -5.79 5.61
C THR A 52 3.93 -6.08 4.15
N ASP A 53 2.71 -5.80 3.71
CA ASP A 53 2.26 -6.10 2.36
C ASP A 53 2.89 -5.21 1.31
N LEU A 54 3.12 -3.94 1.63
CA LEU A 54 3.78 -3.01 0.71
C LEU A 54 5.24 -3.39 0.41
N ARG A 55 5.86 -4.24 1.22
CA ARG A 55 7.18 -4.85 0.92
C ARG A 55 7.15 -5.83 -0.25
N LEU A 56 5.99 -6.05 -0.87
CA LEU A 56 5.90 -6.70 -2.18
C LEU A 56 6.64 -5.92 -3.27
N PHE A 57 6.71 -4.60 -3.16
CA PHE A 57 7.42 -3.75 -4.10
C PHE A 57 8.85 -3.50 -3.62
N ASP A 58 9.78 -3.37 -4.57
CA ASP A 58 11.11 -2.84 -4.27
C ASP A 58 11.02 -1.35 -3.88
N ALA A 59 12.05 -0.83 -3.22
CA ALA A 59 12.05 0.52 -2.67
C ALA A 59 11.87 1.61 -3.74
N GLY A 60 12.45 1.44 -4.94
CA GLY A 60 12.33 2.42 -6.02
C GLY A 60 10.92 2.49 -6.57
N THR A 61 10.32 1.31 -6.85
CA THR A 61 8.92 1.20 -7.23
C THR A 61 8.00 1.78 -6.15
N LEU A 62 8.24 1.44 -4.89
CA LEU A 62 7.40 1.87 -3.78
C LEU A 62 7.40 3.40 -3.62
N LYS A 63 8.56 4.05 -3.76
CA LYS A 63 8.67 5.51 -3.77
C LYS A 63 7.77 6.14 -4.82
N ILE A 64 7.86 5.67 -6.08
CA ILE A 64 7.03 6.18 -7.18
C ILE A 64 5.53 6.00 -6.87
N LEU A 65 5.14 4.85 -6.32
CA LEU A 65 3.75 4.55 -6.01
C LEU A 65 3.19 5.44 -4.89
N ILE A 66 3.98 5.69 -3.85
CA ILE A 66 3.62 6.55 -2.72
C ILE A 66 3.49 8.01 -3.18
N GLU A 67 4.51 8.54 -3.85
CA GLU A 67 4.54 9.95 -4.27
C GLU A 67 3.47 10.28 -5.33
N SER A 68 3.12 9.30 -6.17
CA SER A 68 2.09 9.48 -7.20
C SER A 68 0.66 9.18 -6.73
N PHE A 69 0.48 8.73 -5.48
CA PHE A 69 -0.85 8.49 -4.93
C PHE A 69 -1.54 9.81 -4.60
N GLN A 70 -2.79 9.93 -5.01
CA GLN A 70 -3.64 11.08 -4.72
C GLN A 70 -4.73 10.59 -3.79
N VAL A 71 -4.82 11.20 -2.60
CA VAL A 71 -5.84 10.86 -1.61
C VAL A 71 -7.21 11.24 -2.20
N PRO A 72 -8.14 10.28 -2.33
CA PRO A 72 -9.46 10.56 -2.86
C PRO A 72 -10.32 11.33 -1.84
N SER A 73 -11.36 12.01 -2.32
CA SER A 73 -12.31 12.72 -1.46
C SER A 73 -13.18 11.79 -0.61
N PHE A 74 -13.50 10.60 -1.13
CA PHE A 74 -14.23 9.58 -0.37
C PHE A 74 -13.35 8.97 0.72
N ASN A 75 -13.85 8.93 1.96
CA ASN A 75 -13.14 8.42 3.13
C ASN A 75 -11.74 9.07 3.30
N HIS A 76 -11.66 10.36 2.96
CA HIS A 76 -10.41 11.11 2.84
C HIS A 76 -9.52 10.97 4.08
N ASP A 77 -10.04 11.25 5.27
CA ASP A 77 -9.22 11.28 6.50
C ASP A 77 -8.62 9.92 6.83
N TYR A 78 -9.39 8.84 6.66
CA TYR A 78 -8.88 7.49 6.87
C TYR A 78 -7.76 7.15 5.88
N ILE A 79 -7.96 7.47 4.60
CA ILE A 79 -6.99 7.14 3.55
C ILE A 79 -5.75 8.03 3.65
N PHE A 80 -5.92 9.32 3.95
CA PHE A 80 -4.85 10.26 4.24
C PHE A 80 -3.96 9.73 5.35
N ARG A 81 -4.56 9.29 6.47
CA ARG A 81 -3.79 8.74 7.60
C ARG A 81 -2.96 7.53 7.19
N LYS A 82 -3.54 6.58 6.46
CA LYS A 82 -2.82 5.39 5.97
C LYS A 82 -1.68 5.77 5.02
N HIS A 83 -1.94 6.70 4.11
CA HIS A 83 -0.95 7.18 3.15
C HIS A 83 0.21 7.90 3.85
N ASN A 84 -0.06 8.80 4.79
CA ASN A 84 0.99 9.50 5.53
C ASN A 84 1.83 8.55 6.41
N ILE A 85 1.22 7.51 7.01
CA ILE A 85 1.99 6.46 7.71
C ILE A 85 2.98 5.77 6.76
N VAL A 86 2.55 5.49 5.53
CA VAL A 86 3.38 4.84 4.51
C VAL A 86 4.49 5.79 4.02
N GLU A 87 4.19 7.07 3.82
CA GLU A 87 5.19 8.10 3.49
C GLU A 87 6.27 8.21 4.57
N VAL A 88 5.86 8.30 5.85
CA VAL A 88 6.79 8.38 6.98
C VAL A 88 7.64 7.12 7.06
N TYR A 89 7.02 5.94 6.98
CA TYR A 89 7.73 4.68 7.21
C TYR A 89 8.72 4.31 6.09
N PHE A 90 8.38 4.59 4.84
CA PHE A 90 9.20 4.16 3.70
C PHE A 90 10.05 5.27 3.09
N LEU A 91 9.67 6.54 3.27
CA LEU A 91 10.33 7.69 2.64
C LEU A 91 10.87 8.71 3.66
N ASP A 92 10.75 8.43 4.95
CA ASP A 92 11.15 9.34 6.04
C ASP A 92 10.53 10.75 5.91
N MET A 93 9.31 10.82 5.35
CA MET A 93 8.56 12.07 5.21
C MET A 93 7.98 12.52 6.56
N PRO A 94 7.59 13.80 6.71
CA PRO A 94 6.99 14.30 7.94
C PRO A 94 5.67 13.59 8.31
N LEU A 95 5.52 13.30 9.60
CA LEU A 95 4.28 12.78 10.17
C LEU A 95 3.29 13.94 10.39
N HIS A 96 2.19 13.93 9.67
CA HIS A 96 1.15 14.95 9.74
C HIS A 96 -0.03 14.55 10.64
N ILE A 97 -0.02 13.31 11.16
CA ILE A 97 -1.04 12.80 12.05
C ILE A 97 -0.70 13.19 13.48
N ASP A 98 -1.42 14.18 14.01
CA ASP A 98 -1.12 14.77 15.32
C ASP A 98 -1.12 13.74 16.46
N GLU A 99 -2.05 12.78 16.46
CA GLU A 99 -2.13 11.78 17.54
C GLU A 99 -0.99 10.76 17.52
N LEU A 100 -0.23 10.70 16.43
CA LEU A 100 0.94 9.82 16.29
C LEU A 100 2.26 10.56 16.51
N LYS A 101 2.26 11.89 16.60
CA LYS A 101 3.47 12.67 16.88
C LYS A 101 3.91 12.40 18.31
N TRP A 102 5.21 12.15 18.48
CA TRP A 102 5.79 12.06 19.80
C TRP A 102 5.86 13.47 20.40
N VAL A 103 5.10 13.72 21.46
CA VAL A 103 5.16 14.97 22.20
C VAL A 103 6.33 14.87 23.18
N ALA A 104 7.36 15.69 22.97
CA ALA A 104 8.52 15.80 23.85
C ALA A 104 8.22 16.68 25.08
#